data_AF-A0A9E5ZI40-F1
#
_entry.id   AF-A0A9E5ZI40-F1
#
_cell.length_a   1.000
_cell.length_b   1.000
_cell.length_c   1.000
_cell.angle_alpha   90.00
_cell.angle_beta   90.00
_cell.angle_gamma   90.00
#
_symmetry.space_group_name_H-M   'P 1'
#
loop_
_entity.id
_entity.type
_entity.pdbx_description
1 polymer ?
#
loop_
_entity_poly.entity_id
_entity_poly.type
_entity_poly.pdbx_seq_one_letter_code
_entity_poly.pdbx_strand_id
1 'polypeptide(L)'
;MEDLKRETAFLNAKKRVNKLKGFYNHLAIYIFVNALITGLKMIKQLKRDVSFETLISDIDISGVWLLWGFGLVIHGFTVFVLPKIIGVDWEERKIRAFMEAEENNKI
;
A
#
# COMPACT_ATOMS: atom_id res chain seq x y z
N MET A 1 -1.94 -36.23 -0.77
CA MET A 1 -2.56 -35.32 0.23
C MET A 1 -1.54 -34.35 0.82
N GLU A 2 -0.31 -34.81 1.11
CA GLU A 2 0.76 -33.95 1.63
C GLU A 2 1.26 -32.93 0.59
N ASP A 3 1.27 -33.33 -0.68
CA ASP A 3 1.73 -32.52 -1.83
C ASP A 3 0.83 -31.29 -2.03
N LEU A 4 -0.49 -31.49 -1.95
CA LEU A 4 -1.50 -30.42 -2.01
C LEU A 4 -1.36 -29.41 -0.85
N LYS A 5 -1.03 -29.88 0.36
CA LYS A 5 -0.76 -29.00 1.51
C LYS A 5 0.50 -28.16 1.30
N ARG A 6 1.54 -28.72 0.69
CA ARG A 6 2.78 -28.00 0.39
C ARG A 6 2.58 -26.95 -0.70
N GLU A 7 1.83 -27.27 -1.75
CA GLU A 7 1.51 -26.35 -2.84
C GLU A 7 0.67 -25.16 -2.36
N THR A 8 -0.38 -25.41 -1.57
CA THR A 8 -1.23 -24.36 -0.99
C THR A 8 -0.45 -23.45 -0.04
N ALA A 9 0.40 -24.01 0.83
CA ALA A 9 1.27 -23.23 1.70
C ALA A 9 2.24 -22.34 0.90
N PHE A 10 2.83 -22.87 -0.17
CA PHE A 10 3.71 -22.12 -1.06
C PHE A 10 2.98 -20.96 -1.76
N LEU A 11 1.78 -21.21 -2.29
CA LEU A 11 0.96 -20.17 -2.94
C LEU A 11 0.57 -19.05 -1.95
N ASN A 12 0.22 -19.41 -0.72
CA ASN A 12 -0.12 -18.44 0.33
C ASN A 12 1.10 -17.58 0.72
N ALA A 13 2.27 -18.21 0.87
CA ALA A 13 3.53 -17.49 1.10
C ALA A 13 3.86 -16.54 -0.06
N LYS A 14 3.74 -16.99 -1.31
CA LYS A 14 3.97 -16.18 -2.52
C LYS A 14 3.03 -14.98 -2.60
N LYS A 15 1.73 -15.18 -2.32
CA LYS A 15 0.74 -14.09 -2.25
C LYS A 15 1.14 -13.05 -1.19
N ARG A 16 1.59 -13.50 -0.02
CA ARG A 16 2.01 -12.60 1.06
C ARG A 16 3.25 -11.78 0.68
N VAL A 17 4.24 -12.41 0.05
CA VAL A 17 5.43 -11.71 -0.47
C VAL A 17 5.04 -10.65 -1.52
N ASN A 18 4.12 -10.98 -2.43
CA ASN A 18 3.64 -10.02 -3.43
C ASN A 18 2.92 -8.83 -2.81
N LYS A 19 2.07 -9.05 -1.78
CA LYS A 19 1.43 -7.95 -1.02
C LYS A 19 2.47 -7.04 -0.36
N LEU A 20 3.50 -7.61 0.27
CA LEU A 20 4.60 -6.84 0.88
C LEU A 20 5.37 -6.04 -0.18
N LYS A 21 5.74 -6.65 -1.30
CA LYS A 21 6.42 -5.96 -2.40
C LYS A 21 5.58 -4.79 -2.93
N GLY A 22 4.27 -4.98 -3.08
CA GLY A 22 3.35 -3.92 -3.48
C GLY A 22 3.36 -2.73 -2.50
N PHE A 23 3.31 -3.00 -1.19
CA PHE A 23 3.40 -1.96 -0.17
C PHE A 23 4.73 -1.21 -0.22
N TYR A 24 5.87 -1.92 -0.26
CA TYR A 24 7.20 -1.28 -0.31
C TYR A 24 7.41 -0.46 -1.58
N ASN A 25 6.88 -0.92 -2.72
CA ASN A 25 6.92 -0.14 -3.94
C ASN A 25 6.10 1.15 -3.81
N HIS A 26 4.90 1.07 -3.24
CA HIS A 26 4.07 2.26 -2.98
C HIS A 26 4.75 3.24 -2.02
N LEU A 27 5.35 2.74 -0.94
CA LEU A 27 6.14 3.53 0.01
C LEU A 27 7.35 4.20 -0.67
N ALA A 28 8.08 3.47 -1.50
CA ALA A 28 9.25 3.99 -2.21
C ALA A 28 8.84 5.13 -3.17
N ILE A 29 7.78 4.93 -3.95
CA ILE A 29 7.23 5.95 -4.85
C ILE A 29 6.75 7.17 -4.04
N TYR A 30 6.05 6.94 -2.93
CA TYR A 30 5.58 8.01 -2.04
C TYR A 30 6.75 8.87 -1.56
N ILE A 31 7.80 8.26 -1.01
CA ILE A 31 8.98 9.00 -0.52
C ILE A 31 9.68 9.72 -1.67
N PHE A 32 9.94 9.03 -2.79
CA PHE A 32 10.68 9.59 -3.91
C PHE A 32 9.98 10.80 -4.54
N VAL A 33 8.69 10.68 -4.84
CA VAL A 33 7.90 11.75 -5.46
C VAL A 33 7.77 12.95 -4.52
N ASN A 34 7.44 12.72 -3.24
CA ASN A 34 7.29 13.80 -2.28
C ASN A 34 8.63 14.49 -1.99
N ALA A 35 9.74 13.76 -1.91
CA ALA A 35 11.08 14.33 -1.77
C ALA A 35 11.45 15.16 -3.00
N LEU A 36 11.15 14.69 -4.21
CA LEU A 36 11.42 15.42 -5.45
C LEU A 36 10.61 16.72 -5.53
N ILE A 37 9.31 16.69 -5.26
CA ILE A 37 8.44 17.88 -5.26
C ILE A 37 8.95 18.91 -4.23
N THR A 38 9.23 18.45 -3.02
CA THR A 38 9.71 19.30 -1.92
C THR A 38 11.08 19.90 -2.25
N GLY A 39 12.01 19.09 -2.78
CA GLY A 39 13.34 19.53 -3.18
C GLY A 39 13.32 20.56 -4.31
N LEU A 40 12.51 20.34 -5.36
CA LEU A 40 12.37 21.31 -6.46
C LEU A 40 11.79 22.64 -5.98
N LYS A 41 10.79 22.59 -5.09
CA LYS A 41 10.18 23.80 -4.54
C LYS A 41 11.16 24.55 -3.62
N MET A 42 11.91 23.82 -2.80
CA MET A 42 12.98 24.39 -1.96
C MET A 42 14.06 25.10 -2.79
N ILE A 43 14.55 24.49 -3.88
CA ILE A 43 15.53 25.11 -4.79
C ILE A 43 14.96 26.40 -5.42
N LYS A 44 13.67 26.39 -5.79
CA LYS A 44 13.01 27.56 -6.39
C LYS A 44 12.82 28.70 -5.38
N GLN A 45 12.59 28.40 -4.10
CA GLN A 45 12.40 29.40 -3.04
C GLN A 45 13.70 29.96 -2.46
N LEU A 46 14.79 29.19 -2.45
CA LEU A 46 16.12 29.72 -2.14
C LEU A 46 16.52 30.88 -3.07
N LYS A 47 15.95 30.94 -4.28
CA LYS A 47 16.13 32.06 -5.21
C LYS A 47 15.23 33.27 -4.94
N ARG A 48 14.24 33.15 -4.04
CA ARG A 48 13.22 34.19 -3.74
C ARG A 48 13.25 34.66 -2.28
N ASP A 49 14.21 34.19 -1.48
CA ASP A 49 14.41 34.56 -0.07
C ASP A 49 13.17 34.34 0.82
N VAL A 50 12.44 33.24 0.57
CA VAL A 50 11.21 32.88 1.30
C VAL A 50 11.51 31.86 2.38
N SER A 51 10.96 32.05 3.58
CA SER A 51 11.21 31.22 4.77
C SER A 51 10.61 29.80 4.66
N PHE A 52 11.21 28.84 5.38
CA PHE A 52 10.81 27.42 5.41
C PHE A 52 9.38 27.21 5.93
N GLU A 53 8.93 28.03 6.88
CA GLU A 53 7.58 27.89 7.46
C GLU A 53 6.47 28.14 6.44
N THR A 54 6.69 29.09 5.53
CA THR A 54 5.75 29.41 4.43
C THR A 54 5.61 28.23 3.47
N LEU A 55 6.67 27.42 3.33
CA LEU A 55 6.77 26.26 2.45
C LEU A 55 5.89 25.10 2.94
N ILE A 56 5.88 24.87 4.25
CA ILE A 56 5.08 23.81 4.87
C ILE A 56 3.63 24.26 5.04
N SER A 57 3.40 25.56 5.29
CA SER A 57 2.04 26.10 5.36
C SER A 57 1.34 26.19 4.00
N ASP A 58 2.07 26.08 2.89
CA ASP A 58 1.47 26.00 1.56
C ASP A 58 0.61 24.72 1.47
N ILE A 59 -0.70 24.94 1.43
CA ILE A 59 -1.76 23.92 1.41
C ILE A 59 -1.51 22.88 0.31
N ASP A 60 -0.89 23.27 -0.80
CA ASP A 60 -0.58 22.38 -1.93
C ASP A 60 0.43 21.28 -1.58
N ILE A 61 1.44 21.56 -0.75
CA ILE A 61 2.43 20.53 -0.37
C ILE A 61 1.84 19.65 0.72
N SER A 62 1.38 20.27 1.80
CA SER A 62 0.84 19.56 2.95
C SER A 62 -0.37 18.70 2.58
N GLY A 63 -1.23 19.18 1.67
CA GLY A 63 -2.36 18.42 1.15
C GLY A 63 -1.95 17.15 0.39
N VAL A 64 -0.95 17.23 -0.49
CA VAL A 64 -0.46 16.06 -1.25
C VAL A 64 0.18 15.03 -0.32
N TRP A 65 1.02 15.49 0.62
CA TRP A 65 1.66 14.62 1.60
C TRP A 65 0.63 13.90 2.48
N LEU A 66 -0.40 14.61 2.94
CA LEU A 66 -1.45 14.06 3.81
C LEU A 66 -2.38 13.10 3.08
N LEU A 67 -2.87 13.45 1.88
CA LEU A 67 -3.79 12.60 1.12
C LEU A 67 -3.12 11.28 0.70
N TRP A 68 -1.91 11.35 0.13
CA TRP A 68 -1.17 10.15 -0.26
C TRP A 68 -0.67 9.38 0.97
N GLY A 69 -0.29 10.09 2.04
CA GLY A 69 0.09 9.49 3.31
C GLY A 69 -1.05 8.69 3.91
N PHE A 70 -2.28 9.20 3.86
CA PHE A 70 -3.47 8.49 4.32
C PHE A 70 -3.72 7.20 3.52
N GLY A 71 -3.60 7.27 2.19
CA GLY A 71 -3.67 6.08 1.32
C GLY A 71 -2.59 5.04 1.64
N LEU A 72 -1.38 5.49 1.97
CA LEU A 72 -0.29 4.62 2.40
C LEU A 72 -0.56 3.95 3.75
N VAL A 73 -1.14 4.67 4.71
CA VAL A 73 -1.56 4.10 6.02
C VAL A 73 -2.62 3.04 5.81
N ILE A 74 -3.64 3.30 4.99
CA ILE A 74 -4.66 2.30 4.66
C ILE A 74 -4.02 1.06 4.04
N HIS A 75 -3.14 1.22 3.05
CA HIS A 75 -2.46 0.10 2.41
C HIS A 75 -1.58 -0.68 3.40
N GLY A 76 -0.88 0.01 4.30
CA GLY A 76 -0.12 -0.64 5.38
C GLY A 76 -1.03 -1.44 6.31
N PHE A 77 -2.17 -0.87 6.70
CA PHE A 77 -3.15 -1.56 7.53
C PHE A 77 -3.68 -2.83 6.84
N THR A 78 -4.01 -2.76 5.55
CA THR A 78 -4.51 -3.93 4.80
C THR A 78 -3.45 -5.04 4.63
N VAL A 79 -2.17 -4.69 4.54
CA VAL A 79 -1.07 -5.65 4.34
C VAL A 79 -0.57 -6.26 5.66
N PHE A 80 -0.46 -5.47 6.73
CA PHE A 80 0.17 -5.92 7.97
C PHE A 80 -0.81 -6.26 9.09
N VAL A 81 -1.92 -5.53 9.19
CA VAL A 81 -2.83 -5.59 10.35
C VAL A 81 -4.04 -6.48 10.06
N LEU A 82 -4.71 -6.24 8.93
CA LEU A 82 -5.87 -7.03 8.51
C LEU A 82 -5.65 -8.55 8.57
N PRO A 83 -4.54 -9.10 8.03
CA PRO A 83 -4.32 -10.54 8.05
C PRO A 83 -4.11 -11.11 9.45
N LYS A 84 -3.67 -10.28 10.42
CA LYS A 84 -3.52 -10.68 11.83
C LYS A 84 -4.85 -10.64 12.59
N ILE A 85 -5.72 -9.68 12.27
CA ILE A 85 -7.02 -9.51 12.93
C ILE A 85 -8.06 -10.49 12.40
N ILE A 86 -8.19 -10.61 11.07
CA ILE A 86 -9.27 -11.39 10.45
C ILE A 86 -8.90 -12.89 10.35
N GLY A 87 -7.61 -13.21 10.39
CA GLY A 87 -7.11 -14.59 10.39
C GLY A 87 -7.13 -15.27 9.03
N VAL A 88 -6.24 -16.25 8.85
CA VAL A 88 -6.06 -16.98 7.58
C VAL A 88 -7.34 -17.77 7.21
N ASP A 89 -8.06 -18.28 8.21
CA ASP A 89 -9.28 -19.06 8.00
C ASP A 89 -10.41 -18.25 7.35
N TRP A 90 -10.55 -16.97 7.71
CA TRP A 90 -11.56 -16.12 7.07
C TRP A 90 -11.20 -15.81 5.62
N GLU A 91 -9.93 -15.54 5.34
CA GLU A 91 -9.45 -15.24 3.99
C GLU A 91 -9.65 -16.49 3.09
N GLU A 92 -9.33 -17.67 3.62
CA GLU A 92 -9.51 -18.94 2.91
C GLU A 92 -10.99 -19.29 2.67
N ARG A 93 -11.88 -19.01 3.65
CA ARG A 93 -13.34 -19.14 3.46
C ARG A 93 -13.86 -18.20 2.38
N LYS A 94 -13.41 -16.94 2.35
CA LYS A 94 -13.88 -16.00 1.33
C LYS A 94 -13.38 -16.35 -0.06
N ILE A 95 -12.14 -16.81 -0.19
CA ILE A 95 -11.61 -17.29 -1.47
C ILE A 95 -12.42 -18.47 -1.98
N ARG A 96 -12.74 -19.46 -1.14
CA ARG A 96 -13.63 -20.58 -1.51
C ARG A 96 -14.99 -20.09 -1.99
N ALA A 97 -15.63 -19.20 -1.23
CA ALA A 97 -16.92 -18.63 -1.61
C ALA A 97 -16.88 -17.87 -2.96
N PHE A 98 -15.78 -17.18 -3.27
CA PHE A 98 -15.61 -16.51 -4.57
C PHE A 98 -15.43 -17.50 -5.72
N MET A 99 -14.65 -18.58 -5.53
CA MET A 99 -14.49 -19.61 -6.57
C MET A 99 -15.80 -20.34 -6.85
N GLU A 100 -16.55 -20.71 -5.80
CA GLU A 100 -17.87 -21.33 -5.93
C GLU A 100 -18.88 -20.40 -6.61
N ALA A 101 -18.84 -19.09 -6.30
CA ALA A 101 -19.67 -18.10 -6.98
C ALA A 101 -19.31 -17.95 -8.46
N GLU A 102 -18.02 -17.99 -8.82
CA GLU A 102 -17.57 -17.89 -10.21
C GLU A 102 -17.92 -19.15 -11.02
N GLU A 103 -17.86 -20.33 -10.39
CA GLU A 103 -18.27 -21.61 -10.99
C GLU A 103 -19.79 -21.66 -11.23
N ASN A 104 -20.59 -21.23 -10.26
CA ASN A 104 -22.06 -21.17 -10.38
C ASN A 104 -22.56 -20.10 -11.37
N ASN A 105 -21.79 -19.04 -11.61
CA ASN A 105 -22.15 -17.95 -12.53
C ASN A 105 -21.66 -18.19 -13.97
N LYS A 106 -20.94 -19.30 -14.21
CA LYS A 106 -20.55 -19.79 -15.54
C LYS A 106 -21.51 -20.86 -16.08
N ILE A 107 -22.69 -21.04 -15.46
CA ILE A 107 -23.79 -21.93 -15.89
C ILE A 107 -24.94 -21.09 -16.44
#